data_AF-A0A7W5FBK4-F1
#
_entry.id   AF-A0A7W5FBK4-F1
#
_cell.length_a   1.000
_cell.length_b   1.000
_cell.length_c   1.000
_cell.angle_alpha   90.00
_cell.angle_beta   90.00
_cell.angle_gamma   90.00
#
_symmetry.space_group_name_H-M   'P 1'
#
loop_
_entity.id
_entity.type
_entity.pdbx_description
1 polymer ?
#
loop_
_entity_poly.entity_id
_entity_poly.type
_entity_poly.pdbx_seq_one_letter_code
_entity_poly.pdbx_strand_id
1 'polypeptide(L)'
;MLISQPRRRIAAALASATLGLALLTGCGDDVSCGLDQCTVTIARENNASVDVLGVEAKFVSADENTVTLDVAGEQIQLTKGQQAVEAGGLTFTLSSVTQDQIQVEVSR
;
A
#
# COMPACT_ATOMS: atom_id res chain seq x y z
N MET A 1 -14.70 62.36 -5.64
CA MET A 1 -15.47 61.34 -4.89
C MET A 1 -16.53 60.80 -5.83
N LEU A 2 -16.68 59.53 -6.21
CA LEU A 2 -16.06 58.24 -5.89
C LEU A 2 -16.45 57.28 -7.06
N ILE A 3 -15.46 56.58 -7.64
CA ILE A 3 -15.49 55.15 -8.10
C ILE A 3 -16.41 54.83 -9.32
N SER A 4 -15.92 54.94 -10.57
CA SER A 4 -15.21 53.89 -11.35
C SER A 4 -15.87 52.50 -11.33
N GLN A 5 -16.58 52.13 -12.40
CA GLN A 5 -17.03 50.76 -12.63
C GLN A 5 -15.95 49.94 -13.34
N PRO A 6 -15.44 48.84 -12.75
CA PRO A 6 -14.63 47.88 -13.46
C PRO A 6 -15.52 46.78 -14.02
N ARG A 7 -15.87 46.91 -15.31
CA ARG A 7 -16.25 45.78 -16.17
C ARG A 7 -15.13 44.75 -16.17
N ARG A 8 -15.52 43.47 -16.09
CA ARG A 8 -14.80 42.27 -16.54
C ARG A 8 -13.35 42.16 -16.07
N ARG A 9 -13.07 41.19 -15.19
CA ARG A 9 -12.22 39.99 -15.45
C ARG A 9 -12.32 39.07 -14.23
N ILE A 10 -13.40 38.30 -14.13
CA ILE A 10 -13.39 37.08 -13.31
C ILE A 10 -12.94 35.98 -14.26
N ALA A 11 -11.63 35.88 -14.45
CA ALA A 11 -10.99 34.79 -15.17
C ALA A 11 -9.55 34.67 -14.65
N ALA A 12 -9.19 33.45 -14.25
CA ALA A 12 -7.94 33.03 -13.62
C ALA A 12 -7.82 33.47 -12.15
N ALA A 13 -7.64 32.60 -11.15
CA ALA A 13 -6.91 31.34 -11.16
C ALA A 13 -7.59 30.27 -10.29
N LEU A 14 -8.12 29.24 -10.93
CA LEU A 14 -8.35 27.93 -10.34
C LEU A 14 -7.58 26.94 -11.22
N ALA A 15 -6.27 26.86 -11.04
CA ALA A 15 -5.44 25.96 -11.85
C ALA A 15 -4.12 25.62 -11.14
N SER A 16 -4.21 24.95 -9.98
CA SER A 16 -3.06 24.29 -9.38
C SER A 16 -3.50 23.36 -8.24
N ALA A 17 -4.21 22.26 -8.56
CA ALA A 17 -4.46 21.19 -7.57
C ALA A 17 -4.85 19.83 -8.19
N THR A 18 -4.49 19.51 -9.44
CA THR A 18 -4.98 18.26 -10.08
C THR A 18 -3.91 17.24 -10.50
N LEU A 19 -2.62 17.48 -10.26
CA LEU A 19 -1.57 16.50 -10.59
C LEU A 19 -1.06 15.72 -9.36
N GLY A 20 -1.97 15.02 -8.67
CA GLY A 20 -1.58 14.16 -7.55
C GLY A 20 -2.37 12.86 -7.38
N LEU A 21 -3.42 12.62 -8.17
CA LEU A 21 -4.37 11.51 -7.95
C LEU A 21 -4.34 10.42 -9.03
N ALA A 22 -3.42 10.49 -9.99
CA ALA A 22 -3.40 9.55 -11.13
C ALA A 22 -2.72 8.20 -10.86
N LEU A 23 -2.05 8.01 -9.71
CA LEU A 23 -1.27 6.79 -9.43
C LEU A 23 -2.02 5.73 -8.61
N LEU A 24 -3.24 6.01 -8.13
CA LEU A 24 -4.00 5.10 -7.26
C LEU A 24 -4.80 4.02 -8.03
N THR A 25 -4.65 3.91 -9.35
CA THR A 25 -5.42 2.92 -10.15
C THR A 25 -4.77 1.53 -10.22
N GLY A 26 -3.69 1.29 -9.47
CA GLY A 26 -2.96 0.00 -9.46
C GLY A 26 -3.19 -0.90 -8.25
N CYS A 27 -3.97 -0.48 -7.25
CA CYS A 27 -4.25 -1.32 -6.09
C CYS A 27 -5.53 -2.12 -6.35
N GLY A 28 -5.40 -3.45 -6.47
CA GLY A 28 -6.54 -4.35 -6.41
C GLY A 28 -7.30 -4.21 -5.10
N ASP A 29 -8.51 -4.75 -5.03
CA ASP A 29 -9.43 -4.60 -3.88
C ASP A 29 -8.80 -5.04 -2.53
N ASP A 30 -7.76 -5.87 -2.57
CA ASP A 30 -7.07 -6.46 -1.43
C ASP A 30 -5.80 -5.68 -0.98
N VAL A 31 -5.41 -4.60 -1.68
CA VAL A 31 -4.20 -3.82 -1.39
C VAL A 31 -4.56 -2.35 -1.19
N SER A 32 -4.17 -1.77 -0.06
CA SER A 32 -4.37 -0.36 0.24
C SER A 32 -3.03 0.33 0.44
N CYS A 33 -2.56 1.03 -0.60
CA CYS A 33 -1.30 1.78 -0.58
C CYS A 33 -1.50 3.28 -0.33
N GLY A 34 -0.83 3.81 0.70
CA GLY A 34 -0.48 5.22 0.85
C GLY A 34 0.78 5.57 0.04
N LEU A 35 1.37 6.75 0.35
CA LEU A 35 2.56 7.24 -0.36
C LEU A 35 3.81 6.39 -0.10
N ASP A 36 3.98 5.92 1.14
CA ASP A 36 5.17 5.19 1.59
C ASP A 36 4.86 3.85 2.27
N GLN A 37 3.58 3.55 2.50
CA GLN A 37 3.12 2.34 3.18
C GLN A 37 2.02 1.64 2.38
N CYS A 38 2.02 0.32 2.35
CA CYS A 38 0.99 -0.50 1.76
C CYS A 38 0.49 -1.51 2.79
N THR A 39 -0.81 -1.62 2.92
CA THR A 39 -1.46 -2.69 3.68
C THR A 39 -1.99 -3.72 2.69
N VAL A 40 -1.49 -4.95 2.79
CA VAL A 40 -1.88 -6.07 1.96
C VAL A 40 -2.75 -7.01 2.78
N THR A 41 -3.92 -7.36 2.25
CA THR A 41 -4.79 -8.38 2.83
C THR A 41 -4.69 -9.65 1.99
N ILE A 42 -4.25 -10.75 2.60
CA ILE A 42 -4.08 -12.04 1.93
C ILE A 42 -5.16 -12.97 2.47
N ALA A 43 -6.05 -13.43 1.58
CA ALA A 43 -6.99 -14.51 1.90
C ALA A 43 -6.23 -15.85 1.97
N ARG A 44 -6.42 -16.61 3.05
CA ARG A 44 -5.65 -17.85 3.30
C ARG A 44 -5.82 -18.92 2.22
N GLU A 45 -6.93 -18.89 1.50
CA GLU A 45 -7.31 -19.87 0.48
C GLU A 45 -6.82 -19.56 -0.94
N ASN A 46 -6.30 -18.35 -1.19
CA ASN A 46 -5.63 -18.04 -2.44
C ASN A 46 -4.11 -18.11 -2.25
N ASN A 47 -3.43 -18.94 -3.05
CA ASN A 47 -1.99 -18.88 -3.25
C ASN A 47 -1.63 -17.58 -3.99
N ALA A 48 -1.85 -16.44 -3.34
CA ALA A 48 -1.77 -15.13 -3.95
C ALA A 48 -0.30 -14.69 -4.05
N SER A 49 0.09 -14.27 -5.25
CA SER A 49 1.26 -13.42 -5.48
C SER A 49 0.78 -11.99 -5.65
N VAL A 50 1.44 -11.06 -4.98
CA VAL A 50 1.16 -9.63 -5.08
C VAL A 50 2.45 -8.89 -5.41
N ASP A 51 2.37 -7.90 -6.30
CA ASP A 51 3.45 -6.96 -6.51
C ASP A 51 3.20 -5.76 -5.60
N VAL A 52 4.13 -5.52 -4.67
CA VAL A 52 4.04 -4.40 -3.72
C VAL A 52 5.21 -3.48 -4.01
N LEU A 53 4.90 -2.28 -4.52
CA LEU A 53 5.91 -1.25 -4.81
C LEU A 53 7.00 -1.72 -5.79
N GLY A 54 6.71 -2.66 -6.70
CA GLY A 54 7.65 -3.23 -7.66
C GLY A 54 8.47 -4.42 -7.14
N VAL A 55 8.15 -4.93 -5.95
CA VAL A 55 8.72 -6.15 -5.38
C VAL A 55 7.65 -7.22 -5.34
N GLU A 56 7.92 -8.36 -5.97
CA GLU A 56 7.02 -9.52 -5.92
C GLU A 56 7.10 -10.17 -4.53
N ALA A 57 5.95 -10.27 -3.87
CA ALA A 57 5.76 -11.00 -2.63
C ALA A 57 4.75 -12.12 -2.84
N LYS A 58 5.18 -13.36 -2.62
CA LYS A 58 4.38 -14.56 -2.79
C LYS A 58 4.08 -15.20 -1.45
N PHE A 59 2.82 -15.51 -1.23
CA PHE A 59 2.41 -16.30 -0.08
C PHE A 59 2.94 -17.73 -0.16
N VAL A 60 3.59 -18.22 0.91
CA VAL A 60 4.08 -19.60 1.01
C VAL A 60 3.23 -20.39 2.00
N SER A 61 3.10 -19.88 3.23
CA SER A 61 2.34 -20.53 4.29
C SER A 61 1.96 -19.55 5.39
N ALA A 62 0.93 -19.87 6.17
CA ALA A 62 0.61 -19.17 7.40
C ALA A 62 0.04 -20.11 8.45
N ASP A 63 0.49 -19.91 9.68
CA ASP A 63 0.01 -20.58 10.88
C ASP A 63 -0.83 -19.61 11.73
N GLU A 64 -0.98 -19.88 13.03
CA GLU A 64 -1.77 -19.04 13.94
C GLU A 64 -1.17 -17.65 14.18
N ASN A 65 0.17 -17.55 14.22
CA ASN A 65 0.88 -16.31 14.54
C ASN A 65 2.05 -16.00 13.59
N THR A 66 2.34 -16.88 12.64
CA THR A 66 3.48 -16.77 11.72
C THR A 66 3.01 -16.83 10.28
N VAL A 67 3.68 -16.08 9.42
CA VAL A 67 3.44 -16.06 7.98
C VAL A 67 4.78 -16.15 7.28
N THR A 68 4.89 -17.06 6.32
CA THR A 68 6.06 -17.21 5.47
C THR A 68 5.73 -16.65 4.09
N LEU A 69 6.55 -15.70 3.65
CA LEU A 69 6.46 -15.06 2.35
C LEU A 69 7.76 -15.31 1.58
N ASP A 70 7.65 -15.44 0.27
CA ASP A 70 8.80 -15.37 -0.65
C ASP A 70 8.80 -13.97 -1.28
N VAL A 71 9.83 -13.19 -0.99
CA VAL A 71 9.98 -11.81 -1.43
C VAL A 71 11.18 -11.74 -2.36
N ALA A 72 10.93 -11.47 -3.64
CA ALA A 72 11.97 -11.42 -4.67
C ALA A 72 12.89 -12.68 -4.71
N GLY A 73 12.38 -13.86 -4.37
CA GLY A 73 13.13 -15.11 -4.32
C GLY A 73 13.80 -15.41 -2.96
N GLU A 74 13.59 -14.57 -1.94
CA GLU A 74 14.05 -14.79 -0.57
C GLU A 74 12.89 -15.13 0.36
N GLN A 75 12.99 -16.23 1.09
CA GLN A 75 11.94 -16.66 1.99
C GLN A 75 12.12 -16.01 3.37
N ILE A 76 11.16 -15.17 3.75
CA ILE A 76 11.10 -14.50 5.06
C ILE A 76 9.95 -15.03 5.90
N GLN A 77 10.15 -15.01 7.22
CA GLN A 77 9.11 -15.35 8.19
C GLN A 77 8.76 -14.12 9.01
N LEU A 78 7.48 -13.77 9.02
CA LEU A 78 6.93 -12.71 9.84
C LEU A 78 6.22 -13.34 11.04
N THR A 79 6.40 -12.75 12.22
CA THR A 79 5.72 -13.18 13.44
C THR A 79 4.90 -12.03 14.01
N LYS A 80 3.65 -12.31 14.40
CA LYS A 80 2.72 -11.29 14.87
C LYS A 80 3.26 -10.58 16.11
N GLY A 81 3.29 -9.25 16.07
CA GLY A 81 3.78 -8.42 17.17
C GLY A 81 5.31 -8.47 17.37
N GLN A 82 6.06 -9.03 16.42
CA GLN A 82 7.52 -8.93 16.39
C GLN A 82 7.97 -7.76 15.53
N GLN A 83 9.29 -7.51 15.57
CA GLN A 83 9.92 -6.48 14.75
C GLN A 83 9.72 -6.77 13.27
N ALA A 84 9.71 -5.70 12.49
CA ALA A 84 9.61 -5.79 11.06
C ALA A 84 10.83 -6.50 10.45
N VAL A 85 10.62 -7.20 9.34
CA VAL A 85 11.65 -7.92 8.60
C VAL A 85 11.88 -7.20 7.28
N GLU A 86 13.13 -6.90 6.95
CA GLU A 86 13.49 -6.28 5.68
C GLU A 86 13.77 -7.33 4.61
N ALA A 87 13.21 -7.14 3.42
CA ALA A 87 13.48 -7.95 2.23
C ALA A 87 13.25 -7.12 0.96
N GLY A 88 14.10 -7.28 -0.06
CA GLY A 88 13.94 -6.56 -1.33
C GLY A 88 13.96 -5.03 -1.22
N GLY A 89 14.51 -4.46 -0.14
CA GLY A 89 14.48 -3.02 0.15
C GLY A 89 13.13 -2.49 0.65
N LEU A 90 12.26 -3.38 1.13
CA LEU A 90 11.01 -3.08 1.81
C LEU A 90 11.02 -3.68 3.22
N THR A 91 10.29 -3.06 4.11
CA THR A 91 10.07 -3.50 5.49
C THR A 91 8.70 -4.15 5.60
N PHE A 92 8.64 -5.38 6.11
CA PHE A 92 7.41 -6.16 6.25
C PHE A 92 7.06 -6.40 7.71
N THR A 93 5.81 -6.14 8.08
CA THR A 93 5.29 -6.34 9.44
C THR A 93 4.00 -7.12 9.40
N LEU A 94 3.88 -8.12 10.29
CA LEU A 94 2.66 -8.89 10.43
C LEU A 94 1.72 -8.22 11.44
N SER A 95 0.70 -7.54 10.93
CA SER A 95 -0.25 -6.78 11.72
C SER A 95 -1.36 -7.68 12.29
N SER A 96 -1.92 -8.58 11.47
CA SER A 96 -2.97 -9.49 11.92
C SER A 96 -2.94 -10.83 11.19
N VAL A 97 -3.31 -11.88 11.92
CA VAL A 97 -3.60 -13.21 11.40
C VAL A 97 -4.94 -13.63 11.99
N THR A 98 -5.88 -13.95 11.12
CA THR A 98 -7.22 -14.44 11.46
C THR A 98 -7.46 -15.80 10.82
N GLN A 99 -8.66 -16.35 11.00
CA GLN A 99 -9.02 -17.63 10.41
C GLN A 99 -9.03 -17.57 8.88
N ASP A 100 -9.45 -16.44 8.31
CA ASP A 100 -9.74 -16.30 6.89
C ASP A 100 -8.76 -15.33 6.19
N GLN A 101 -8.24 -14.35 6.93
CA GLN A 101 -7.41 -13.26 6.39
C GLN A 101 -6.12 -13.03 7.16
N ILE A 102 -5.09 -12.62 6.44
CA ILE A 102 -3.79 -12.20 6.95
C ILE A 102 -3.57 -10.76 6.51
N GLN A 103 -3.14 -9.90 7.43
CA GLN A 103 -2.86 -8.51 7.14
C GLN A 103 -1.37 -8.24 7.34
N VAL A 104 -0.71 -7.84 6.26
CA VAL A 104 0.71 -7.49 6.23
C VAL A 104 0.84 -6.01 5.91
N GLU A 105 1.63 -5.31 6.71
CA GLU A 105 2.01 -3.94 6.44
C GLU A 105 3.41 -3.90 5.82
N VAL A 106 3.54 -3.14 4.74
CA VAL A 106 4.77 -3.02 3.95
C VAL A 106 5.13 -1.55 3.84
N SER A 107 6.38 -1.18 4.09
CA SER A 107 6.86 0.20 3.95
C SER A 107 8.26 0.26 3.32
N ARG A 108 8.62 1.43 2.80
CA ARG A 108 9.98 1.73 2.32
C ARG A 108 10.86 2.35 3.39
#